data_AF-A0A7K0Q5L7-F1
#
_entry.id   AF-A0A7K0Q5L7-F1
#
_cell.length_a   1.000
_cell.length_b   1.000
_cell.length_c   1.000
_cell.angle_alpha   90.00
_cell.angle_beta   90.00
_cell.angle_gamma   90.00
#
_symmetry.space_group_name_H-M   'P 1'
#
loop_
_entity.id
_entity.type
_entity.pdbx_description
1 polymer ?
#
loop_
_entity_poly.entity_id
_entity_poly.type
_entity_poly.pdbx_seq_one_letter_code
_entity_poly.pdbx_strand_id
1 'polypeptide(L)'
;TTVYRALQSLATAGEVDSIASDDGETVYRKCSSMHHHHLVCRQCGKTVEITGPTVEQWADGVASTHGFTEVSHTMELFGLCAQCSS
;
A
#
# COMPACT_ATOMS: atom_id res chain seq x y z
N THR A 1 24.48 2.77 6.58
CA THR A 1 23.80 3.30 5.37
C THR A 1 23.53 2.25 4.29
N THR A 2 23.63 0.94 4.58
CA THR A 2 23.47 -0.15 3.60
C THR A 2 22.09 -0.81 3.59
N VAL A 3 21.43 -0.94 4.76
CA VAL A 3 20.12 -1.59 4.87
C VAL A 3 19.00 -0.79 4.19
N TYR A 4 18.84 0.50 4.53
CA TYR A 4 17.78 1.34 3.93
C TYR A 4 17.93 1.51 2.42
N ARG A 5 19.16 1.60 1.90
CA ARG A 5 19.39 1.64 0.45
C ARG A 5 19.00 0.34 -0.24
N ALA A 6 19.28 -0.80 0.37
CA ALA A 6 18.87 -2.10 -0.18
C ALA A 6 17.34 -2.24 -0.19
N LEU A 7 16.66 -1.83 0.89
CA LEU A 7 15.20 -1.85 0.96
C LEU A 7 14.56 -0.93 -0.08
N GLN A 8 15.11 0.27 -0.28
CA GLN A 8 14.67 1.18 -1.33
C GLN A 8 14.87 0.59 -2.73
N SER A 9 16.01 -0.07 -3.00
CA SER A 9 16.25 -0.73 -4.28
C SER A 9 15.27 -1.88 -4.54
N LEU A 10 14.97 -2.68 -3.52
CA LEU A 10 13.97 -3.75 -3.61
C LEU A 10 12.57 -3.16 -3.87
N ALA A 11 12.25 -2.02 -3.26
CA ALA A 11 10.97 -1.33 -3.49
C ALA A 11 10.85 -0.79 -4.91
N THR A 12 11.90 -0.12 -5.41
CA THR A 12 11.97 0.35 -6.80
C THR A 12 11.91 -0.82 -7.80
N ALA A 13 12.42 -1.99 -7.43
CA ALA A 13 12.34 -3.20 -8.26
C ALA A 13 10.97 -3.91 -8.17
N GLY A 14 10.06 -3.45 -7.32
CA GLY A 14 8.76 -4.09 -7.09
C GLY A 14 8.84 -5.41 -6.31
N GLU A 15 9.98 -5.72 -5.71
CA GLU A 15 10.19 -6.95 -4.92
C GLU A 15 9.64 -6.83 -3.50
N VAL A 16 9.52 -5.59 -3.00
CA VAL A 16 8.85 -5.25 -1.75
C VAL A 16 7.97 -4.01 -1.96
N ASP A 17 6.86 -3.92 -1.25
CA ASP A 17 6.08 -2.71 -1.12
C ASP A 17 6.65 -1.85 0.01
N SER A 18 6.48 -0.53 -0.07
CA SER A 18 7.00 0.43 0.92
C SER A 18 5.92 1.39 1.35
N ILE A 19 5.68 1.46 2.65
CA ILE A 19 4.49 2.13 3.17
C ILE A 19 4.91 3.12 4.23
N ALA A 20 4.56 4.38 4.00
CA ALA A 20 4.74 5.45 4.96
C ALA A 20 3.61 5.40 6.00
N SER A 21 4.00 5.22 7.26
CA SER A 21 3.13 5.33 8.41
C SER A 21 2.95 6.81 8.81
N ASP A 22 1.85 7.13 9.49
CA ASP A 22 1.51 8.48 9.94
C ASP A 22 2.56 9.08 10.91
N ASP A 23 3.36 8.23 11.56
CA ASP A 23 4.48 8.61 12.44
C ASP A 23 5.80 8.86 11.69
N GLY A 24 5.80 8.75 10.36
CA GLY A 24 6.96 8.96 9.51
C GLY A 24 7.85 7.73 9.34
N GLU A 25 7.49 6.58 9.91
CA GLU A 25 8.20 5.32 9.65
C GLU A 25 7.86 4.78 8.25
N THR A 26 8.83 4.14 7.60
CA THR A 26 8.60 3.42 6.35
C THR A 26 8.70 1.92 6.58
N VAL A 27 7.60 1.21 6.37
CA VAL A 27 7.52 -0.24 6.49
C VAL A 27 7.70 -0.86 5.12
N TYR A 28 8.68 -1.76 4.98
CA TYR A 28 8.91 -2.52 3.76
C TYR A 28 8.35 -3.94 3.89
N ARG A 29 7.66 -4.43 2.86
CA ARG A 29 6.88 -5.67 2.91
C ARG A 29 7.08 -6.47 1.64
N LYS A 30 7.35 -7.77 1.72
CA LYS A 30 7.33 -8.60 0.51
C LYS A 30 5.89 -8.99 0.20
N CYS A 31 5.36 -8.50 -0.91
CA CYS A 31 3.96 -8.62 -1.29
C CYS A 31 3.79 -9.57 -2.49
N SER A 32 2.55 -10.02 -2.73
CA SER A 32 2.24 -10.83 -3.91
C SER A 32 2.38 -10.01 -5.21
N SER A 33 2.57 -10.68 -6.35
CA SER A 33 2.78 -10.00 -7.64
C SER A 33 1.51 -9.41 -8.26
N MET A 34 0.34 -9.65 -7.67
CA MET A 34 -0.93 -9.07 -8.13
C MET A 34 -1.17 -7.74 -7.42
N HIS A 35 -1.84 -6.79 -8.09
CA HIS A 35 -2.23 -5.52 -7.44
C HIS A 35 -3.19 -5.79 -6.28
N HIS A 36 -2.82 -5.34 -5.08
CA HIS A 36 -3.62 -5.43 -3.87
C HIS A 36 -3.33 -4.23 -2.98
N HIS A 37 -4.23 -3.98 -2.04
CA HIS A 37 -4.10 -2.92 -1.04
C HIS A 37 -3.92 -3.52 0.34
N HIS A 38 -3.64 -2.67 1.32
CA HIS A 38 -3.46 -3.11 2.70
C HIS A 38 -4.46 -2.45 3.64
N LEU A 39 -4.98 -3.22 4.59
CA LEU A 39 -5.64 -2.73 5.80
C LEU A 39 -4.71 -2.94 7.00
N VAL A 40 -4.26 -1.84 7.61
CA VAL A 40 -3.21 -1.83 8.64
C VAL A 40 -3.76 -1.34 9.98
N CYS A 41 -3.49 -2.09 11.05
CA CYS A 41 -3.74 -1.65 12.42
C CYS A 41 -2.66 -0.66 12.87
N ARG A 42 -3.07 0.55 13.24
CA ARG A 42 -2.17 1.63 13.71
C ARG A 42 -1.50 1.34 15.05
N GLN A 43 -1.99 0.37 15.82
CA GLN A 43 -1.45 0.07 17.15
C GLN A 43 -0.50 -1.13 17.19
N CYS A 44 -0.83 -2.21 16.48
CA CYS A 44 -0.03 -3.44 16.51
C CYS A 44 0.58 -3.82 15.16
N GLY A 45 0.36 -3.03 14.11
CA GLY A 45 0.88 -3.29 12.76
C GLY A 45 0.21 -4.46 12.04
N LYS A 46 -0.79 -5.12 12.63
CA LYS A 46 -1.54 -6.20 11.98
C LYS A 46 -2.04 -5.73 10.61
N THR A 47 -1.65 -6.44 9.57
CA THR A 47 -1.95 -6.10 8.18
C THR A 47 -2.77 -7.22 7.54
N VAL A 48 -3.74 -6.83 6.71
CA VAL A 48 -4.53 -7.74 5.88
C VAL A 48 -4.46 -7.27 4.43
N GLU A 49 -4.16 -8.18 3.50
CA GLU A 49 -4.27 -7.92 2.06
C GLU A 49 -5.75 -7.80 1.68
N ILE A 50 -6.10 -6.76 0.94
CA ILE A 50 -7.46 -6.51 0.47
C ILE A 50 -7.46 -6.23 -1.03
N THR A 51 -8.57 -6.57 -1.68
CA THR A 51 -8.86 -6.13 -3.05
C THR A 51 -10.00 -5.13 -3.02
N GLY A 52 -10.03 -4.20 -3.98
CA GLY A 52 -11.06 -3.17 -4.04
C GLY A 52 -11.53 -2.91 -5.47
N PRO A 53 -12.26 -3.83 -6.12
CA PRO A 53 -12.68 -3.67 -7.52
C PRO A 53 -13.39 -2.34 -7.80
N THR A 54 -14.18 -1.84 -6.84
CA THR A 54 -14.85 -0.54 -6.95
C THR A 54 -13.86 0.64 -6.95
N VAL A 55 -12.78 0.55 -6.17
CA VAL A 55 -11.73 1.58 -6.15
C VAL A 55 -10.95 1.56 -7.46
N GLU A 56 -10.60 0.37 -7.95
CA GLU A 56 -9.93 0.20 -9.25
C GLU A 56 -10.76 0.86 -10.38
N GLN A 57 -12.04 0.51 -10.46
CA GLN A 57 -12.95 1.07 -11.46
C GLN A 57 -13.11 2.58 -11.34
N TRP A 58 -13.14 3.11 -10.11
CA TRP A 58 -13.21 4.54 -9.88
C TRP A 58 -11.94 5.26 -10.35
N ALA A 59 -10.76 4.71 -10.03
CA ALA A 59 -9.47 5.28 -10.45
C ALA A 59 -9.36 5.31 -11.99
N ASP A 60 -9.70 4.20 -12.64
CA ASP A 60 -9.73 4.10 -14.11
C ASP A 60 -10.71 5.10 -14.73
N GLY A 61 -11.90 5.27 -14.13
CA GLY A 61 -12.92 6.20 -14.60
C GLY A 61 -12.48 7.66 -14.49
N VAL A 62 -11.82 8.04 -13.39
CA VAL A 62 -11.24 9.38 -13.19
C VAL A 62 -10.14 9.62 -14.22
N ALA A 63 -9.21 8.67 -14.38
CA ALA A 63 -8.13 8.77 -15.36
C ALA A 63 -8.68 9.00 -16.77
N SER A 64 -9.66 8.19 -17.18
CA SER A 64 -10.30 8.28 -18.49
C SER A 64 -11.01 9.62 -18.70
N THR A 65 -11.75 10.11 -17.72
CA THR A 65 -12.49 11.38 -17.78
C THR A 65 -11.55 12.58 -17.99
N HIS A 66 -10.33 12.50 -17.48
CA HIS A 66 -9.33 13.56 -17.57
C HIS A 66 -8.27 13.35 -18.66
N GLY A 67 -8.37 12.28 -19.45
CA GLY A 67 -7.45 12.00 -20.55
C GLY A 67 -6.06 11.52 -20.11
N PHE A 68 -5.94 10.92 -18.92
CA PHE A 68 -4.71 10.30 -18.45
C PHE A 68 -4.61 8.84 -18.91
N THR A 69 -3.40 8.36 -19.16
CA THR A 69 -3.09 6.98 -19.56
C THR A 69 -2.03 6.38 -18.64
N GLU A 70 -1.97 5.04 -18.54
CA GLU A 70 -1.00 4.31 -17.70
C GLU A 70 -1.02 4.77 -16.23
N VAL A 71 -2.21 5.03 -15.69
CA VAL A 71 -2.37 5.47 -14.30
C VAL A 71 -2.05 4.34 -13.36
N SER A 72 -1.24 4.65 -12.35
CA SER A 72 -1.05 3.84 -11.16
C SER A 72 -1.61 4.58 -9.94
N HIS A 73 -2.03 3.83 -8.93
CA HIS A 73 -2.43 4.38 -7.64
C HIS A 73 -1.86 3.56 -6.50
N THR A 74 -1.72 4.24 -5.37
CA THR A 74 -1.36 3.65 -4.09
C THR A 74 -2.50 3.97 -3.14
N MET A 75 -3.08 2.94 -2.50
CA MET A 75 -4.12 3.11 -1.50
C MET A 75 -3.90 2.14 -0.35
N GLU A 76 -4.07 2.64 0.87
CA GLU A 76 -4.11 1.83 2.08
C GLU A 76 -5.17 2.33 3.05
N LEU A 77 -5.69 1.40 3.84
CA LEU A 77 -6.64 1.68 4.90
C LEU A 77 -5.93 1.53 6.24
N PHE A 78 -6.11 2.50 7.12
CA PHE A 78 -5.53 2.50 8.45
C PHE A 78 -6.62 2.54 9.51
N GLY A 79 -6.53 1.67 10.52
CA GLY A 79 -7.56 1.53 11.55
C GLY A 79 -7.05 0.87 12.82
N LEU A 80 -7.96 0.39 13.66
CA LEU A 80 -7.63 -0.49 14.78
C LEU A 80 -8.18 -1.89 14.46
N CYS A 81 -7.36 -2.92 14.67
CA CYS A 81 -7.85 -4.29 14.59
C CYS A 81 -8.74 -4.59 15.81
N ALA A 82 -9.56 -5.64 15.70
CA ALA A 82 -10.46 -6.05 16.78
C ALA A 82 -9.76 -6.20 18.15
N GLN A 83 -8.52 -6.70 18.17
CA GLN A 83 -7.74 -6.87 19.40
C GLN A 83 -7.28 -5.55 20.03
N CYS A 84 -7.08 -4.50 19.21
CA CYS A 84 -6.60 -3.19 19.66
C CYS A 84 -7.75 -2.21 19.94
N SER A 85 -8.94 -2.46 19.39
CA SER A 85 -10.14 -1.66 19.65
C SER A 85 -11.00 -2.19 20.80
N SER A 86 -10.52 -3.22 21.50
CA SER A 86 -11.19 -3.84 22.66
C SER A 86 -10.85 -3.13 23.96
#